data_AF-F9XQF7-F1
#
_entry.id   AF-F9XQF7-F1
#
_cell.length_a   1.000
_cell.length_b   1.000
_cell.length_c   1.000
_cell.angle_alpha   90.00
_cell.angle_beta   90.00
_cell.angle_gamma   90.00
#
_symmetry.space_group_name_H-M   'P 1'
#
loop_
_entity.id
_entity.type
_entity.pdbx_description
1 polymer ?
#
loop_
_entity_poly.entity_id
_entity_poly.type
_entity_poly.pdbx_seq_one_letter_code
_entity_poly.pdbx_strand_id
1 'polypeptide(L)'
;MVDVPGDGSRVDVRNTTAFLSNSNATTNLPGAINPTAQDDSERPLKRAKIGGHGFRGTGEGGEVATDRAHRTVPGSPLPTLPAPTTATRRNAQQTTTTRPGVDRAARKANGLEPPSIATRVPQPKNVADFSPWHGQHPEDTMSEIVVKQGYSDKAAGPNSTETNSARTTIWPNLSQKNMMGLQTLSYLFTSVMEKRQLLGKCTAPSTFKPPPRVTVTDTKREAWLRDLANPDVPLRKQSRTIPHGIRGKSLMEQCLSKDIPMPRAVWLAKCVGANELRAFRRKGVSGAAAASGESKWVMEWTVHVEQFLEGVIASCGQPDWQAKMDYA
;
A
#
# COMPACT_ATOMS: atom_id res chain seq x y z
N MET A 1 60.74 -32.18 64.47
CA MET A 1 62.07 -31.56 64.40
C MET A 1 62.11 -30.83 63.07
N VAL A 2 61.93 -29.50 62.98
CA VAL A 2 61.89 -28.43 64.02
C VAL A 2 60.94 -27.29 63.56
N ASP A 3 60.27 -26.65 64.54
CA ASP A 3 59.58 -25.34 64.64
C ASP A 3 58.51 -24.74 63.69
N VAL A 4 57.58 -24.02 64.37
CA VAL A 4 56.47 -23.17 63.88
C VAL A 4 56.15 -22.04 64.88
N PRO A 5 56.33 -20.77 64.49
CA PRO A 5 55.27 -19.75 64.52
C PRO A 5 55.03 -19.19 63.09
N GLY A 6 54.22 -18.18 62.75
CA GLY A 6 53.40 -17.14 63.42
C GLY A 6 53.31 -15.96 62.42
N ASP A 7 52.44 -14.95 62.47
CA ASP A 7 51.27 -14.57 63.27
C ASP A 7 50.49 -13.53 62.43
N GLY A 8 49.23 -13.18 62.74
CA GLY A 8 48.56 -12.04 62.08
C GLY A 8 47.06 -12.17 61.86
N SER A 9 46.26 -11.86 62.89
CA SER A 9 44.79 -11.81 62.81
C SER A 9 44.25 -10.59 62.04
N ARG A 10 43.23 -10.77 61.19
CA ARG A 10 42.12 -9.80 61.06
C ARG A 10 40.89 -10.34 60.29
N VAL A 11 39.71 -10.07 60.85
CA VAL A 11 38.39 -10.28 60.22
C VAL A 11 37.84 -8.92 59.81
N ASP A 12 37.29 -8.77 58.59
CA ASP A 12 36.17 -7.84 58.32
C ASP A 12 35.52 -8.06 56.93
N VAL A 13 34.43 -8.84 56.95
CA VAL A 13 33.09 -8.57 56.36
C VAL A 13 32.94 -7.77 55.02
N ARG A 14 32.26 -8.43 54.05
CA ARG A 14 31.51 -7.93 52.86
C ARG A 14 32.28 -7.39 51.64
N ASN A 15 32.29 -8.19 50.57
CA ASN A 15 31.29 -8.03 49.49
C ASN A 15 31.25 -9.25 48.54
N THR A 16 30.06 -9.82 48.35
CA THR A 16 29.83 -10.98 47.47
C THR A 16 29.27 -10.55 46.11
N THR A 17 30.10 -10.58 45.06
CA THR A 17 29.64 -10.53 43.67
C THR A 17 29.71 -11.92 43.04
N ALA A 18 28.64 -12.70 43.24
CA ALA A 18 28.50 -14.01 42.61
C ALA A 18 28.16 -13.84 41.12
N PHE A 19 29.13 -14.17 40.25
CA PHE A 19 28.88 -14.36 38.83
C PHE A 19 28.00 -15.60 38.62
N LEU A 20 26.86 -15.43 37.96
CA LEU A 20 26.05 -16.55 37.49
C LEU A 20 26.69 -17.16 36.24
N SER A 21 27.49 -18.19 36.44
CA SER A 21 27.65 -19.24 35.44
C SER A 21 26.57 -20.29 35.68
N ASN A 22 25.71 -20.53 34.70
CA ASN A 22 25.17 -21.87 34.52
C ASN A 22 24.94 -22.17 33.04
N SER A 23 25.72 -23.11 32.54
CA SER A 23 25.65 -23.65 31.19
C SER A 23 24.47 -24.64 31.06
N ASN A 24 24.20 -25.03 29.81
CA ASN A 24 23.39 -26.19 29.38
C ASN A 24 21.88 -25.94 29.15
N ALA A 25 21.57 -25.47 27.95
CA ALA A 25 20.35 -25.86 27.22
C ALA A 25 20.65 -25.86 25.70
N THR A 26 21.03 -27.01 25.16
CA THR A 26 21.39 -27.17 23.74
C THR A 26 20.13 -27.45 22.92
N THR A 27 19.68 -26.51 22.09
CA THR A 27 18.70 -26.76 21.03
C THR A 27 19.18 -26.17 19.71
N ASN A 28 19.26 -27.03 18.68
CA ASN A 28 19.88 -26.73 17.41
C ASN A 28 19.01 -25.82 16.53
N LEU A 29 19.65 -24.85 15.87
CA LEU A 29 19.11 -24.10 14.73
C LEU A 29 20.19 -24.07 13.63
N PRO A 30 19.90 -24.53 12.40
CA PRO A 30 20.90 -24.58 11.32
C PRO A 30 21.05 -23.22 10.64
N GLY A 31 22.25 -22.89 10.16
CA GLY A 31 22.47 -21.73 9.28
C GLY A 31 23.62 -20.78 9.62
N ALA A 32 24.64 -21.21 10.37
CA ALA A 32 25.88 -20.45 10.47
C ALA A 32 26.69 -20.58 9.16
N ILE A 33 26.87 -19.47 8.46
CA ILE A 33 27.68 -19.37 7.23
C ILE A 33 29.15 -19.47 7.61
N ASN A 34 29.90 -20.43 7.06
CA ASN A 34 31.34 -20.52 7.20
C ASN A 34 32.02 -20.41 5.82
N PRO A 35 32.93 -19.44 5.58
CA PRO A 35 33.40 -19.13 4.23
C PRO A 35 34.73 -19.82 3.89
N THR A 36 34.70 -20.99 3.25
CA THR A 36 35.83 -21.54 2.46
C THR A 36 35.39 -22.75 1.63
N ALA A 37 34.98 -22.52 0.39
CA ALA A 37 35.01 -23.51 -0.68
C ALA A 37 35.05 -22.76 -2.02
N GLN A 38 36.00 -23.13 -2.87
CA GLN A 38 36.26 -22.48 -4.16
C GLN A 38 36.05 -23.53 -5.25
N ASP A 39 35.12 -23.27 -6.18
CA ASP A 39 35.07 -23.95 -7.48
C ASP A 39 34.43 -23.01 -8.51
N ASP A 40 34.83 -23.17 -9.78
CA ASP A 40 34.66 -22.21 -10.86
C ASP A 40 33.35 -22.39 -11.65
N SER A 41 32.70 -21.27 -12.05
CA SER A 41 31.97 -21.14 -13.32
C SER A 41 31.42 -19.72 -13.59
N GLU A 42 31.81 -19.17 -14.75
CA GLU A 42 31.24 -18.04 -15.52
C GLU A 42 30.96 -16.65 -14.88
N ARG A 43 31.34 -15.59 -15.63
CA ARG A 43 31.14 -14.18 -15.27
C ARG A 43 29.89 -13.56 -15.91
N PRO A 44 29.00 -12.92 -15.14
CA PRO A 44 28.06 -11.92 -15.67
C PRO A 44 28.74 -10.55 -15.94
N LEU A 45 28.24 -9.83 -16.94
CA LEU A 45 28.80 -8.57 -17.44
C LEU A 45 28.61 -7.36 -16.49
N LYS A 46 29.49 -6.37 -16.64
CA LYS A 46 29.63 -5.20 -15.74
C LYS A 46 28.37 -4.32 -15.70
N ARG A 47 27.84 -4.08 -14.50
CA ARG A 47 26.79 -3.07 -14.24
C ARG A 47 27.34 -1.65 -14.43
N ALA A 48 26.67 -0.83 -15.24
CA ALA A 48 27.07 0.54 -15.52
C ALA A 48 26.97 1.46 -14.28
N LYS A 49 27.96 2.34 -14.12
CA LYS A 49 28.11 3.32 -13.05
C LYS A 49 27.41 4.61 -13.45
N ILE A 50 26.34 5.00 -12.75
CA ILE A 50 25.75 6.34 -12.87
C ILE A 50 26.48 7.23 -11.87
N GLY A 51 27.22 8.23 -12.37
CA GLY A 51 28.07 9.09 -11.55
C GLY A 51 27.27 10.11 -10.75
N GLY A 52 27.73 10.39 -9.53
CA GLY A 52 27.34 11.60 -8.81
C GLY A 52 28.16 12.79 -9.31
N HIS A 53 27.48 13.85 -9.72
CA HIS A 53 27.97 15.22 -9.62
C HIS A 53 27.07 15.93 -8.60
N GLY A 54 27.58 16.77 -7.69
CA GLY A 54 28.86 17.46 -7.74
C GLY A 54 28.55 18.95 -7.66
N PHE A 55 28.20 19.40 -6.46
CA PHE A 55 27.72 20.74 -6.16
C PHE A 55 28.80 21.79 -6.51
N ARG A 56 28.48 22.74 -7.41
CA ARG A 56 29.25 23.96 -7.62
C ARG A 56 28.29 25.12 -7.84
N GLY A 57 28.27 26.05 -6.89
CA GLY A 57 27.42 27.23 -6.96
C GLY A 57 28.02 28.34 -7.81
N THR A 58 27.17 28.96 -8.61
CA THR A 58 27.29 30.34 -9.11
C THR A 58 25.90 30.94 -9.00
N GLY A 59 25.74 32.02 -8.23
CA GLY A 59 24.42 32.59 -7.97
C GLY A 59 23.99 33.56 -9.07
N GLU A 60 22.73 33.46 -9.48
CA GLU A 60 21.95 34.56 -10.03
C GLU A 60 20.48 34.34 -9.66
N GLY A 61 19.75 35.43 -9.40
CA GLY A 61 18.46 35.38 -8.72
C GLY A 61 17.31 34.91 -9.60
N GLY A 62 16.66 33.81 -9.22
CA GLY A 62 15.36 33.40 -9.75
C GLY A 62 14.54 32.77 -8.63
N GLU A 63 13.39 33.36 -8.30
CA GLU A 63 12.50 32.82 -7.27
C GLU A 63 11.96 31.46 -7.68
N VAL A 64 12.43 30.39 -7.03
CA VAL A 64 11.78 29.08 -7.12
C VAL A 64 10.45 29.18 -6.40
N ALA A 65 9.36 29.24 -7.18
CA ALA A 65 7.99 29.23 -6.69
C ALA A 65 7.70 27.92 -5.94
N THR A 66 7.97 27.94 -4.64
CA THR A 66 7.60 26.86 -3.72
C THR A 66 6.08 26.85 -3.57
N ASP A 67 5.49 25.66 -3.67
CA ASP A 67 4.06 25.46 -3.49
C ASP A 67 3.60 26.10 -2.17
N ARG A 68 2.49 26.84 -2.23
CA ARG A 68 1.93 27.63 -1.14
C ARG A 68 1.63 26.78 0.10
N ALA A 69 1.45 25.47 -0.07
CA ALA A 69 1.28 24.47 0.98
C ALA A 69 2.54 24.23 1.86
N HIS A 70 3.73 24.67 1.45
CA HIS A 70 5.00 24.36 2.14
C HIS A 70 5.67 25.54 2.84
N ARG A 71 5.03 26.72 2.91
CA ARG A 71 5.52 27.86 3.71
C ARG A 71 5.09 27.73 5.19
N THR A 72 5.94 27.16 6.04
CA THR A 72 5.76 27.18 7.50
C THR A 72 6.36 28.45 8.10
N VAL A 73 5.53 29.31 8.70
CA VAL A 73 5.97 30.51 9.43
C VAL A 73 6.15 30.14 10.91
N PRO A 74 7.23 30.57 11.59
CA PRO A 74 7.37 30.36 13.03
C PRO A 74 6.14 30.89 13.80
N GLY A 75 5.51 30.03 14.60
CA GLY A 75 4.27 30.35 15.32
C GLY A 75 2.97 29.93 14.62
N SER A 76 2.99 29.38 13.40
CA SER A 76 1.80 28.77 12.81
C SER A 76 1.37 27.51 13.57
N PRO A 77 0.06 27.27 13.79
CA PRO A 77 -0.41 26.08 14.48
C PRO A 77 -0.06 24.80 13.70
N LEU A 78 0.24 23.72 14.43
CA LEU A 78 0.51 22.41 13.84
C LEU A 78 -0.67 21.94 12.97
N PRO A 79 -0.41 21.26 11.84
CA PRO A 79 -1.49 20.73 10.99
C PRO A 79 -2.35 19.76 11.80
N THR A 80 -3.65 20.01 11.80
CA THR A 80 -4.61 19.22 12.57
C THR A 80 -4.68 17.78 12.05
N LEU A 81 -4.74 16.81 12.97
CA LEU A 81 -4.97 15.41 12.62
C LEU A 81 -6.30 15.29 11.85
N PRO A 82 -6.35 14.47 10.78
CA PRO A 82 -7.59 14.25 10.04
C PRO A 82 -8.64 13.65 10.98
N ALA A 83 -9.75 14.37 11.17
CA ALA A 83 -10.82 13.95 12.07
C ALA A 83 -11.41 12.60 11.60
N PRO A 84 -11.81 11.71 12.53
CA PRO A 84 -12.53 10.49 12.17
C PRO A 84 -13.79 10.88 11.41
N THR A 85 -14.03 10.22 10.27
CA THR A 85 -15.08 10.59 9.31
C THR A 85 -16.47 10.45 9.93
N THR A 86 -17.01 11.53 10.49
CA THR A 86 -18.42 11.63 10.88
C THR A 86 -19.27 11.60 9.62
N ALA A 87 -19.86 10.44 9.36
CA ALA A 87 -20.72 10.22 8.20
C ALA A 87 -21.81 11.28 8.13
N THR A 88 -21.85 12.02 7.02
CA THR A 88 -22.81 13.09 6.76
C THR A 88 -24.23 12.57 6.91
N ARG A 89 -24.94 13.01 7.96
CA ARG A 89 -26.39 12.81 8.07
C ARG A 89 -27.07 13.54 6.92
N ARG A 90 -27.46 12.81 5.87
CA ARG A 90 -28.42 13.32 4.89
C ARG A 90 -29.79 13.31 5.56
N ASN A 91 -30.52 14.42 5.47
CA ASN A 91 -31.93 14.46 5.86
C ASN A 91 -32.74 13.58 4.90
N ALA A 92 -32.97 12.33 5.28
CA ALA A 92 -33.98 11.50 4.66
C ALA A 92 -35.35 11.97 5.18
N GLN A 93 -36.21 12.43 4.28
CA GLN A 93 -37.61 12.71 4.62
C GLN A 93 -38.28 11.45 5.15
N GLN A 94 -39.24 11.64 6.05
CA GLN A 94 -39.92 10.57 6.77
C GLN A 94 -40.64 9.63 5.79
N THR A 95 -40.09 8.43 5.62
CA THR A 95 -40.85 7.26 5.15
C THR A 95 -40.86 6.20 6.24
N THR A 96 -41.95 5.45 6.26
CA THR A 96 -42.45 4.70 7.41
C THR A 96 -41.47 3.69 8.00
N THR A 97 -41.54 3.59 9.33
CA THR A 97 -40.75 2.74 10.20
C THR A 97 -40.54 1.31 9.70
N THR A 98 -39.33 0.99 9.25
CA THR A 98 -38.75 -0.34 9.42
C THR A 98 -37.50 -0.21 10.27
N ARG A 99 -37.42 -0.96 11.38
CA ARG A 99 -36.23 -0.96 12.25
C ARG A 99 -35.02 -1.38 11.40
N PRO A 100 -33.86 -0.70 11.45
CA PRO A 100 -32.67 -1.21 10.79
C PRO A 100 -32.41 -2.62 11.32
N GLY A 101 -32.35 -3.59 10.41
CA GLY A 101 -32.15 -4.99 10.75
C GLY A 101 -30.83 -5.14 11.48
N VAL A 102 -30.87 -5.30 12.81
CA VAL A 102 -29.69 -5.63 13.61
C VAL A 102 -29.18 -6.96 13.06
N ASP A 103 -28.00 -6.94 12.45
CA ASP A 103 -27.47 -8.10 11.77
C ASP A 103 -27.39 -9.28 12.74
N ARG A 104 -28.19 -10.30 12.46
CA ARG A 104 -28.33 -11.48 13.32
C ARG A 104 -27.02 -12.28 13.35
N ALA A 105 -26.12 -12.09 12.39
CA ALA A 105 -24.76 -12.63 12.40
C ALA A 105 -23.87 -11.95 13.45
N ALA A 106 -24.02 -10.64 13.71
CA ALA A 106 -23.25 -9.94 14.74
C ALA A 106 -23.57 -10.45 16.16
N ARG A 107 -24.76 -11.01 16.38
CA ARG A 107 -25.16 -11.70 17.62
C ARG A 107 -24.79 -13.20 17.66
N LYS A 108 -24.08 -13.71 16.64
CA LYS A 108 -23.59 -15.09 16.52
C LYS A 108 -22.06 -15.20 16.58
N ALA A 109 -21.34 -14.11 16.86
CA ALA A 109 -19.92 -14.19 17.16
C ALA A 109 -19.74 -14.90 18.51
N ASN A 110 -19.28 -16.15 18.51
CA ASN A 110 -19.13 -16.99 19.71
C ASN A 110 -18.02 -16.53 20.68
N GLY A 111 -17.49 -15.31 20.55
CA GLY A 111 -16.32 -14.81 21.28
C GLY A 111 -14.97 -15.43 20.86
N LEU A 112 -15.00 -16.57 20.16
CA LEU A 112 -13.80 -17.32 19.74
C LEU A 112 -13.12 -16.76 18.47
N GLU A 113 -13.87 -16.04 17.63
CA GLU A 113 -13.35 -15.48 16.38
C GLU A 113 -12.92 -14.01 16.57
N PRO A 114 -11.72 -13.61 16.10
CA PRO A 114 -11.24 -12.24 16.20
C PRO A 114 -12.07 -11.30 15.32
N PRO A 115 -12.30 -10.04 15.73
CA PRO A 115 -12.93 -9.04 14.88
C PRO A 115 -12.23 -8.91 13.52
N SER A 116 -13.01 -8.68 12.46
CA SER A 116 -12.48 -8.51 11.09
C SER A 116 -11.48 -7.35 10.97
N ILE A 117 -11.64 -6.32 11.80
CA ILE A 117 -10.74 -5.15 11.89
C ILE A 117 -9.49 -5.39 12.75
N ALA A 118 -9.40 -6.50 13.49
CA ALA A 118 -8.33 -6.71 14.46
C ALA A 118 -6.96 -6.87 13.80
N THR A 119 -5.96 -6.15 14.30
CA THR A 119 -4.59 -6.15 13.78
C THR A 119 -4.00 -7.56 13.80
N ARG A 120 -3.67 -8.09 12.63
CA ARG A 120 -2.98 -9.38 12.51
C ARG A 120 -1.52 -9.24 12.93
N VAL A 121 -1.03 -10.19 13.71
CA VAL A 121 0.39 -10.31 14.10
C VAL A 121 0.93 -11.67 13.66
N PRO A 122 2.26 -11.85 13.52
CA PRO A 122 2.84 -13.16 13.25
C PRO A 122 2.44 -14.22 14.30
N GLN A 123 2.64 -15.48 13.95
CA GLN A 123 2.48 -16.60 14.89
C GLN A 123 3.40 -16.41 16.13
N PRO A 124 2.99 -16.89 17.31
CA PRO A 124 1.84 -17.77 17.56
C PRO A 124 0.49 -17.05 17.73
N LYS A 125 0.46 -15.78 18.12
CA LYS A 125 -0.78 -15.13 18.60
C LYS A 125 -1.78 -14.80 17.46
N ASN A 126 -1.33 -14.68 16.20
CA ASN A 126 -2.10 -14.37 14.99
C ASN A 126 -2.86 -13.02 14.96
N VAL A 127 -3.35 -12.54 16.11
CA VAL A 127 -4.09 -11.29 16.29
C VAL A 127 -3.61 -10.57 17.54
N ALA A 128 -3.38 -9.27 17.45
CA ALA A 128 -3.02 -8.44 18.59
C ALA A 128 -4.19 -8.38 19.59
N ASP A 129 -3.87 -8.46 20.88
CA ASP A 129 -4.82 -8.28 21.99
C ASP A 129 -6.09 -9.18 21.95
N PHE A 130 -5.99 -10.32 21.27
CA PHE A 130 -7.06 -11.31 21.22
C PHE A 130 -6.56 -12.68 21.72
N SER A 131 -7.18 -13.18 22.78
CA SER A 131 -6.84 -14.43 23.47
C SER A 131 -8.14 -15.11 23.94
N PRO A 132 -8.85 -15.83 23.06
CA PRO A 132 -10.07 -16.53 23.43
C PRO A 132 -9.76 -17.78 24.27
N TRP A 133 -10.65 -18.13 25.20
CA TRP A 133 -10.55 -19.40 25.92
C TRP A 133 -10.82 -20.57 24.98
N HIS A 134 -9.96 -21.59 25.01
CA HIS A 134 -9.97 -22.72 24.06
C HIS A 134 -9.91 -24.10 24.76
N GLY A 135 -10.13 -24.16 26.08
CA GLY A 135 -10.20 -25.42 26.84
C GLY A 135 -8.91 -26.26 26.85
N GLN A 136 -7.77 -25.65 26.53
CA GLN A 136 -6.43 -26.25 26.64
C GLN A 136 -5.48 -25.28 27.35
N HIS A 137 -6.01 -24.42 28.21
CA HIS A 137 -5.20 -23.51 29.00
C HIS A 137 -4.58 -24.28 30.17
N PRO A 138 -3.45 -23.82 30.75
CA PRO A 138 -2.80 -24.50 31.87
C PRO A 138 -3.72 -24.68 33.10
N GLU A 139 -4.70 -23.80 33.33
CA GLU A 139 -5.73 -23.98 34.36
C GLU A 139 -6.71 -25.14 34.08
N ASP A 140 -6.96 -25.48 32.81
CA ASP A 140 -7.85 -26.58 32.42
C ASP A 140 -7.18 -27.96 32.65
N THR A 141 -5.86 -27.98 32.90
CA THR A 141 -5.08 -29.20 33.10
C THR A 141 -5.17 -29.65 34.57
N MET A 142 -6.04 -30.63 34.83
CA MET A 142 -6.31 -31.19 36.16
C MET A 142 -5.15 -32.04 36.73
N SER A 143 -4.00 -31.39 36.95
CA SER A 143 -2.83 -31.97 37.61
C SER A 143 -3.01 -32.03 39.13
N GLU A 144 -2.35 -32.96 39.81
CA GLU A 144 -2.42 -33.11 41.27
C GLU A 144 -2.14 -31.81 42.03
N ILE A 145 -1.21 -30.99 41.52
CA ILE A 145 -0.86 -29.68 42.08
C ILE A 145 -2.04 -28.72 41.95
N VAL A 146 -2.63 -28.58 40.75
CA VAL A 146 -3.80 -27.72 40.51
C VAL A 146 -5.00 -28.16 41.35
N VAL A 147 -5.22 -29.47 41.50
CA VAL A 147 -6.32 -30.04 42.33
C VAL A 147 -6.13 -29.70 43.81
N LYS A 148 -4.91 -29.82 44.34
CA LYS A 148 -4.62 -29.70 45.78
C LYS A 148 -4.28 -28.28 46.24
N GLN A 149 -3.74 -27.45 45.35
CA GLN A 149 -3.20 -26.12 45.67
C GLN A 149 -3.87 -24.98 44.89
N GLY A 150 -4.71 -25.31 43.90
CA GLY A 150 -5.30 -24.35 42.97
C GLY A 150 -4.36 -23.97 41.82
N TYR A 151 -4.90 -23.26 40.83
CA TYR A 151 -4.11 -22.67 39.74
C TYR A 151 -3.87 -21.17 40.00
N SER A 152 -2.66 -20.70 39.74
CA SER A 152 -2.33 -19.28 39.66
C SER A 152 -1.20 -19.08 38.64
N ASP A 153 -1.40 -18.18 37.66
CA ASP A 153 -0.42 -17.84 36.62
C ASP A 153 0.91 -17.31 37.19
N LYS A 154 0.85 -16.72 38.39
CA LYS A 154 2.02 -16.29 39.15
C LYS A 154 1.90 -16.80 40.59
N ALA A 155 2.99 -17.35 41.11
CA ALA A 155 3.08 -17.65 42.53
C ALA A 155 3.01 -16.34 43.33
N ALA A 156 2.14 -16.28 44.35
CA ALA A 156 2.02 -15.14 45.27
C ALA A 156 3.23 -15.07 46.23
N GLY A 157 4.42 -14.82 45.67
CA GLY A 157 5.67 -14.73 46.41
C GLY A 157 5.83 -13.38 47.12
N PRO A 158 6.49 -13.33 48.28
CA PRO A 158 6.69 -12.10 49.06
C PRO A 158 7.55 -11.04 48.35
N ASN A 159 8.20 -11.40 47.23
CA ASN A 159 9.06 -10.52 46.43
C ASN A 159 8.36 -9.97 45.17
N SER A 160 7.03 -9.91 45.14
CA SER A 160 6.30 -9.34 43.99
C SER A 160 6.56 -7.84 43.86
N THR A 161 7.35 -7.45 42.85
CA THR A 161 7.69 -6.04 42.57
C THR A 161 6.77 -5.40 41.53
N GLU A 162 5.62 -6.01 41.23
CA GLU A 162 4.72 -5.59 40.14
C GLU A 162 4.10 -4.21 40.36
N THR A 163 3.97 -3.78 41.62
CA THR A 163 3.48 -2.46 42.03
C THR A 163 4.61 -1.42 42.17
N ASN A 164 5.88 -1.80 41.99
CA ASN A 164 7.00 -0.89 42.17
C ASN A 164 7.20 0.02 40.95
N SER A 165 7.62 1.26 41.20
CA SER A 165 7.91 2.22 40.14
C SER A 165 9.20 1.85 39.40
N ALA A 166 9.11 1.65 38.08
CA ALA A 166 10.28 1.50 37.20
C ALA A 166 11.12 2.79 37.03
N ARG A 167 10.82 3.88 37.77
CA ARG A 167 11.51 5.17 37.69
C ARG A 167 13.03 5.02 37.87
N THR A 168 13.48 4.25 38.85
CA THR A 168 14.92 4.04 39.12
C THR A 168 15.65 3.33 37.97
N THR A 169 14.97 2.43 37.26
CA THR A 169 15.49 1.70 36.10
C THR A 169 15.50 2.56 34.83
N ILE A 170 14.43 3.32 34.58
CA ILE A 170 14.23 4.05 33.32
C ILE A 170 14.90 5.43 33.36
N TRP A 171 14.81 6.15 34.48
CA TRP A 171 15.27 7.54 34.58
C TRP A 171 16.74 7.74 34.19
N PRO A 172 17.72 6.91 34.62
CA PRO A 172 19.12 7.07 34.22
C PRO A 172 19.33 7.04 32.70
N ASN A 173 18.58 6.19 31.98
CA ASN A 173 18.67 6.06 30.52
C ASN A 173 18.09 7.28 29.77
N LEU A 174 17.19 8.04 30.41
CA LEU A 174 16.59 9.25 29.87
C LEU A 174 17.33 10.53 30.31
N SER A 175 17.87 10.57 31.53
CA SER A 175 18.48 11.76 32.13
C SER A 175 20.02 11.81 32.02
N GLN A 176 20.64 10.82 31.36
CA GLN A 176 22.08 10.84 31.08
C GLN A 176 22.47 12.08 30.27
N LYS A 177 23.64 12.68 30.58
CA LYS A 177 24.12 13.95 29.99
C LYS A 177 24.12 14.00 28.46
N ASN A 178 24.28 12.84 27.80
CA ASN A 178 24.34 12.74 26.34
C ASN A 178 22.97 12.44 25.68
N MET A 179 21.88 12.37 26.45
CA MET A 179 20.51 12.08 25.99
C MET A 179 20.39 10.81 25.11
N MET A 180 21.32 9.87 25.24
CA MET A 180 21.53 8.79 24.25
C MET A 180 20.31 7.91 24.08
N GLY A 181 19.63 7.53 25.17
CA GLY A 181 18.38 6.76 25.09
C GLY A 181 17.26 7.50 24.36
N LEU A 182 17.13 8.81 24.56
CA LEU A 182 16.13 9.64 23.86
C LEU A 182 16.44 9.78 22.37
N GLN A 183 17.71 9.94 22.01
CA GLN A 183 18.15 9.98 20.61
C GLN A 183 17.92 8.63 19.90
N THR A 184 18.22 7.50 20.56
CA THR A 184 17.94 6.16 20.02
C THR A 184 16.45 5.93 19.81
N LEU A 185 15.60 6.35 20.76
CA LEU A 185 14.14 6.28 20.61
C LEU A 185 13.64 7.15 19.44
N SER A 186 14.12 8.40 19.33
CA SER A 186 13.78 9.30 18.23
C SER A 186 14.12 8.71 16.85
N TYR A 187 15.32 8.14 16.72
CA TYR A 187 15.76 7.44 15.51
C TYR A 187 14.88 6.22 15.21
N LEU A 188 14.60 5.38 16.21
CA LEU A 188 13.77 4.18 16.05
C LEU A 188 12.34 4.55 15.62
N PHE A 189 11.70 5.53 16.27
CA PHE A 189 10.36 6.00 15.89
C PHE A 189 10.34 6.53 14.46
N THR A 190 11.35 7.31 14.06
CA THR A 190 11.46 7.83 12.69
C THR A 190 11.61 6.71 11.66
N SER A 191 12.50 5.74 11.92
CA SER A 191 12.70 4.56 11.06
C SER A 191 11.44 3.68 10.95
N VAL A 192 10.71 3.48 12.06
CA VAL A 192 9.44 2.74 12.07
C VAL A 192 8.35 3.49 11.30
N MET A 193 8.27 4.83 11.42
CA MET A 193 7.33 5.65 10.66
C MET A 193 7.64 5.61 9.16
N GLU A 194 8.90 5.73 8.76
CA GLU A 194 9.35 5.60 7.37
C GLU A 194 9.00 4.22 6.81
N LYS A 195 9.36 3.14 7.52
CA LYS A 195 9.04 1.77 7.11
C LYS A 195 7.52 1.54 7.00
N ARG A 196 6.72 2.07 7.93
CA ARG A 196 5.25 2.04 7.86
C ARG A 196 4.74 2.80 6.64
N GLN A 197 5.30 3.96 6.32
CA GLN A 197 4.93 4.75 5.14
C GLN A 197 5.29 4.03 3.83
N LEU A 198 6.43 3.34 3.78
CA LEU A 198 6.85 2.53 2.63
C LEU A 198 5.92 1.33 2.41
N LEU A 199 5.56 0.61 3.47
CA LEU A 199 4.63 -0.53 3.41
C LEU A 199 3.18 -0.10 3.12
N GLY A 200 2.78 1.12 3.53
CA GLY A 200 1.47 1.68 3.24
C GLY A 200 1.29 2.23 1.82
N LYS A 201 2.36 2.28 1.00
CA LYS A 201 2.29 2.69 -0.41
C LYS A 201 1.91 1.51 -1.29
N CYS A 202 1.09 1.76 -2.31
CA CYS A 202 0.88 0.79 -3.38
C CYS A 202 2.17 0.69 -4.23
N THR A 203 2.98 -0.33 -3.97
CA THR A 203 4.24 -0.61 -4.69
C THR A 203 4.03 -1.55 -5.88
N ALA A 204 2.82 -2.07 -6.07
CA ALA A 204 2.49 -2.96 -7.18
C ALA A 204 2.64 -2.23 -8.54
N PRO A 205 3.30 -2.84 -9.54
CA PRO A 205 3.36 -2.26 -10.87
C PRO A 205 1.96 -2.18 -11.50
N SER A 206 1.72 -1.16 -12.32
CA SER A 206 0.41 -0.98 -12.95
C SER A 206 0.04 -2.18 -13.82
N THR A 207 -0.99 -2.90 -13.41
CA THR A 207 -1.59 -4.00 -14.16
C THR A 207 -2.59 -3.53 -15.22
N PHE A 208 -2.88 -2.22 -15.26
CA PHE A 208 -3.82 -1.63 -16.21
C PHE A 208 -3.34 -1.84 -17.66
N LYS A 209 -4.16 -2.54 -18.43
CA LYS A 209 -3.98 -2.75 -19.86
C LYS A 209 -5.25 -2.25 -20.55
N PRO A 210 -5.15 -1.42 -21.61
CA PRO A 210 -6.30 -1.09 -22.44
C PRO A 210 -6.99 -2.38 -22.94
N PRO A 211 -8.33 -2.37 -23.12
CA PRO A 211 -9.06 -3.52 -23.63
C PRO A 211 -8.41 -4.08 -24.91
N PRO A 212 -8.23 -5.40 -25.03
CA PRO A 212 -7.69 -6.00 -26.25
C PRO A 212 -8.64 -5.73 -27.42
N ARG A 213 -8.06 -5.48 -28.60
CA ARG A 213 -8.82 -5.47 -29.85
C ARG A 213 -8.96 -6.90 -30.37
N VAL A 214 -10.15 -7.24 -30.87
CA VAL A 214 -10.50 -8.59 -31.33
C VAL A 214 -11.17 -8.53 -32.70
N THR A 215 -10.84 -9.48 -33.56
CA THR A 215 -11.46 -9.61 -34.89
C THR A 215 -12.83 -10.24 -34.73
N VAL A 216 -13.85 -9.52 -35.19
CA VAL A 216 -15.25 -9.96 -35.18
C VAL A 216 -15.86 -9.69 -36.55
N THR A 217 -16.88 -10.48 -36.90
CA THR A 217 -17.70 -10.27 -38.09
C THR A 217 -18.45 -8.94 -38.01
N ASP A 218 -18.81 -8.35 -39.14
CA ASP A 218 -19.49 -7.05 -39.16
C ASP A 218 -20.84 -7.06 -38.44
N THR A 219 -21.62 -8.14 -38.54
CA THR A 219 -22.85 -8.31 -37.76
C THR A 219 -22.62 -8.21 -36.25
N LYS A 220 -21.49 -8.75 -35.74
CA LYS A 220 -21.10 -8.64 -34.32
C LYS A 220 -20.54 -7.27 -33.98
N ARG A 221 -19.85 -6.61 -34.91
CA ARG A 221 -19.36 -5.22 -34.80
C ARG A 221 -20.52 -4.24 -34.63
N GLU A 222 -21.52 -4.35 -35.51
CA GLU A 222 -22.73 -3.52 -35.50
C GLU A 222 -23.60 -3.77 -34.26
N ALA A 223 -23.77 -5.03 -33.84
CA ALA A 223 -24.45 -5.34 -32.59
C ALA A 223 -23.72 -4.76 -31.36
N TRP A 224 -22.38 -4.86 -31.32
CA TRP A 224 -21.57 -4.29 -30.23
C TRP A 224 -21.67 -2.76 -30.16
N LEU A 225 -21.74 -2.08 -31.30
CA LEU A 225 -21.96 -0.63 -31.37
C LEU A 225 -23.36 -0.23 -30.89
N ARG A 226 -24.41 -0.99 -31.24
CA ARG A 226 -25.76 -0.76 -30.70
C ARG A 226 -25.84 -1.01 -29.18
N ASP A 227 -25.15 -2.04 -28.68
CA ASP A 227 -24.95 -2.27 -27.24
C ASP A 227 -24.14 -1.12 -26.58
N LEU A 228 -23.33 -0.36 -27.34
CA LEU A 228 -22.58 0.81 -26.84
C LEU A 228 -23.40 2.11 -26.89
N ALA A 229 -24.40 2.22 -27.77
CA ALA A 229 -25.39 3.29 -27.73
C ALA A 229 -26.31 3.14 -26.49
N ASN A 230 -26.91 1.96 -26.31
CA ASN A 230 -27.92 1.73 -25.28
C ASN A 230 -27.38 1.88 -23.84
N PRO A 231 -27.79 2.91 -23.06
CA PRO A 231 -27.29 3.18 -21.71
C PRO A 231 -27.60 2.09 -20.68
N ASP A 232 -28.65 1.28 -20.91
CA ASP A 232 -29.04 0.18 -20.01
C ASP A 232 -28.04 -0.98 -20.01
N VAL A 233 -27.20 -1.10 -21.05
CA VAL A 233 -26.23 -2.19 -21.18
C VAL A 233 -24.90 -1.83 -20.50
N PRO A 234 -24.54 -2.42 -19.34
CA PRO A 234 -23.43 -1.93 -18.53
C PRO A 234 -22.08 -2.08 -19.21
N LEU A 235 -21.30 -0.98 -19.26
CA LEU A 235 -20.02 -0.86 -19.99
C LEU A 235 -19.01 -2.01 -19.71
N ARG A 236 -19.07 -2.63 -18.53
CA ARG A 236 -18.26 -3.80 -18.13
C ARG A 236 -18.42 -5.02 -19.05
N LYS A 237 -19.52 -5.10 -19.82
CA LYS A 237 -19.75 -6.16 -20.83
C LYS A 237 -18.94 -5.87 -22.10
N GLN A 238 -19.06 -4.65 -22.64
CA GLN A 238 -18.41 -4.20 -23.88
C GLN A 238 -16.90 -3.97 -23.68
N SER A 239 -16.48 -3.52 -22.51
CA SER A 239 -15.08 -3.18 -22.21
C SER A 239 -14.12 -4.37 -22.12
N ARG A 240 -14.63 -5.61 -22.24
CA ARG A 240 -13.79 -6.83 -22.24
C ARG A 240 -12.96 -6.94 -23.52
N THR A 241 -13.53 -6.57 -24.65
CA THR A 241 -12.94 -6.69 -25.99
C THR A 241 -13.53 -5.63 -26.90
N ILE A 242 -12.69 -4.88 -27.62
CA ILE A 242 -13.14 -3.88 -28.60
C ILE A 242 -12.99 -4.43 -30.01
N PRO A 243 -13.98 -4.32 -30.91
CA PRO A 243 -13.83 -4.73 -32.30
C PRO A 243 -12.64 -4.05 -33.03
N HIS A 244 -12.01 -4.78 -33.95
CA HIS A 244 -11.20 -4.15 -35.02
C HIS A 244 -12.09 -3.36 -36.00
N GLY A 245 -11.47 -2.68 -36.98
CA GLY A 245 -12.17 -1.91 -38.03
C GLY A 245 -12.61 -0.50 -37.60
N ILE A 246 -12.99 -0.30 -36.34
CA ILE A 246 -13.41 1.01 -35.80
C ILE A 246 -12.16 1.86 -35.48
N ARG A 247 -11.83 2.87 -36.29
CA ARG A 247 -10.67 3.78 -36.11
C ARG A 247 -10.85 5.08 -36.91
N GLY A 248 -10.06 6.11 -36.58
CA GLY A 248 -10.01 7.38 -37.32
C GLY A 248 -11.38 8.01 -37.54
N LYS A 249 -11.61 8.56 -38.74
CA LYS A 249 -12.89 9.19 -39.13
C LYS A 249 -14.10 8.28 -38.87
N SER A 250 -14.00 7.01 -39.28
CA SER A 250 -15.10 6.04 -39.16
C SER A 250 -15.50 5.73 -37.71
N LEU A 251 -14.60 5.91 -36.73
CA LEU A 251 -14.96 5.82 -35.32
C LEU A 251 -15.93 6.94 -34.91
N MET A 252 -15.70 8.16 -35.37
CA MET A 252 -16.57 9.31 -35.07
C MET A 252 -17.88 9.24 -35.84
N GLU A 253 -17.83 8.87 -37.13
CA GLU A 253 -19.03 8.59 -37.95
C GLU A 253 -19.92 7.50 -37.33
N GLN A 254 -19.34 6.42 -36.77
CA GLN A 254 -20.09 5.35 -36.09
C GLN A 254 -20.65 5.77 -34.72
N CYS A 255 -20.00 6.69 -34.02
CA CYS A 255 -20.53 7.28 -32.79
C CYS A 255 -21.72 8.20 -33.08
N LEU A 256 -21.59 9.09 -34.08
CA LEU A 256 -22.62 10.01 -34.53
C LEU A 256 -23.84 9.26 -35.11
N SER A 257 -23.63 8.34 -36.06
CA SER A 257 -24.72 7.61 -36.75
C SER A 257 -25.51 6.63 -35.89
N LYS A 258 -25.12 6.44 -34.63
CA LYS A 258 -25.78 5.54 -33.65
C LYS A 258 -26.09 6.24 -32.33
N ASP A 259 -26.00 7.57 -32.29
CA ASP A 259 -26.29 8.43 -31.13
C ASP A 259 -25.62 7.93 -29.83
N ILE A 260 -24.33 7.56 -29.92
CA ILE A 260 -23.62 6.94 -28.79
C ILE A 260 -23.40 8.00 -27.69
N PRO A 261 -23.86 7.81 -26.45
CA PRO A 261 -23.73 8.83 -25.41
C PRO A 261 -22.28 9.30 -25.22
N MET A 262 -22.07 10.62 -25.19
CA MET A 262 -20.75 11.27 -25.21
C MET A 262 -19.70 10.65 -24.26
N PRO A 263 -20.02 10.29 -22.99
CA PRO A 263 -19.04 9.62 -22.11
C PRO A 263 -18.54 8.27 -22.65
N ARG A 264 -19.37 7.53 -23.39
CA ARG A 264 -19.04 6.23 -23.99
C ARG A 264 -18.29 6.41 -25.31
N ALA A 265 -18.62 7.43 -26.10
CA ALA A 265 -17.87 7.81 -27.30
C ALA A 265 -16.43 8.22 -26.93
N VAL A 266 -16.26 9.09 -25.93
CA VAL A 266 -14.94 9.49 -25.40
C VAL A 266 -14.17 8.31 -24.81
N TRP A 267 -14.84 7.39 -24.11
CA TRP A 267 -14.22 6.15 -23.62
C TRP A 267 -13.71 5.27 -24.78
N LEU A 268 -14.51 5.09 -25.83
CA LEU A 268 -14.13 4.31 -27.01
C LEU A 268 -12.95 4.93 -27.75
N ALA A 269 -12.99 6.24 -28.02
CA ALA A 269 -11.89 6.98 -28.65
C ALA A 269 -10.58 6.83 -27.85
N LYS A 270 -10.62 7.02 -26.53
CA LYS A 270 -9.47 6.81 -25.63
C LYS A 270 -8.95 5.38 -25.68
N CYS A 271 -9.82 4.37 -25.70
CA CYS A 271 -9.40 2.97 -25.76
C CYS A 271 -8.82 2.56 -27.12
N VAL A 272 -9.30 3.12 -28.22
CA VAL A 272 -8.73 2.88 -29.57
C VAL A 272 -7.38 3.58 -29.70
N GLY A 273 -7.30 4.87 -29.38
CA GLY A 273 -6.04 5.63 -29.42
C GLY A 273 -4.95 5.05 -28.52
N ALA A 274 -5.28 4.66 -27.29
CA ALA A 274 -4.32 3.99 -26.40
C ALA A 274 -3.82 2.64 -26.94
N ASN A 275 -4.62 1.91 -27.71
CA ASN A 275 -4.19 0.67 -28.37
C ASN A 275 -3.29 0.95 -29.58
N GLU A 276 -3.58 1.98 -30.36
CA GLU A 276 -2.77 2.40 -31.52
C GLU A 276 -1.41 2.94 -31.07
N LEU A 277 -1.38 3.85 -30.08
CA LEU A 277 -0.14 4.37 -29.50
C LEU A 277 0.77 3.24 -28.95
N ARG A 278 0.14 2.25 -28.30
CA ARG A 278 0.83 1.06 -27.80
C ARG A 278 1.33 0.13 -28.90
N ALA A 279 0.77 0.18 -30.12
CA ALA A 279 1.29 -0.57 -31.26
C ALA A 279 2.61 0.02 -31.76
N PHE A 280 2.71 1.35 -31.86
CA PHE A 280 3.96 2.03 -32.22
C PHE A 280 5.11 1.73 -31.24
N ARG A 281 4.81 1.73 -29.93
CA ARG A 281 5.81 1.46 -28.87
C ARG A 281 6.33 0.02 -28.83
N ARG A 282 5.62 -0.96 -29.41
CA ARG A 282 6.07 -2.36 -29.45
C ARG A 282 7.10 -2.65 -30.54
N LYS A 283 7.28 -1.78 -31.52
CA LYS A 283 8.10 -2.04 -32.72
C LYS A 283 9.61 -1.85 -32.51
N GLY A 284 10.09 -2.02 -31.28
CA GLY A 284 11.49 -1.77 -30.87
C GLY A 284 11.88 -0.29 -30.75
N VAL A 285 10.94 0.63 -30.99
CA VAL A 285 11.21 2.06 -31.06
C VAL A 285 11.10 2.71 -29.67
N SER A 286 12.24 3.10 -29.10
CA SER A 286 12.37 3.82 -27.83
C SER A 286 13.01 5.21 -28.02
N GLY A 287 12.89 6.09 -27.03
CA GLY A 287 13.47 7.45 -27.07
C GLY A 287 12.82 8.36 -28.12
N ALA A 288 13.64 9.21 -28.76
CA ALA A 288 13.17 10.27 -29.68
C ALA A 288 12.34 9.75 -30.87
N ALA A 289 12.71 8.61 -31.44
CA ALA A 289 11.95 7.99 -32.54
C ALA A 289 10.55 7.53 -32.08
N ALA A 290 10.39 7.19 -30.79
CA ALA A 290 9.11 6.84 -30.22
C ALA A 290 8.23 8.10 -30.11
N ALA A 291 8.79 9.20 -29.59
CA ALA A 291 8.11 10.49 -29.47
C ALA A 291 7.64 11.02 -30.84
N SER A 292 8.47 10.86 -31.88
CA SER A 292 8.07 11.15 -33.27
C SER A 292 6.84 10.35 -33.73
N GLY A 293 6.74 9.08 -33.37
CA GLY A 293 5.54 8.26 -33.63
C GLY A 293 4.30 8.71 -32.86
N GLU A 294 4.47 9.26 -31.65
CA GLU A 294 3.42 9.90 -30.86
C GLU A 294 2.91 11.17 -31.56
N SER A 295 3.81 12.09 -31.92
CA SER A 295 3.46 13.30 -32.67
C SER A 295 2.80 13.00 -34.02
N LYS A 296 3.27 11.98 -34.74
CA LYS A 296 2.65 11.53 -35.99
C LYS A 296 1.22 11.03 -35.78
N TRP A 297 0.98 10.24 -34.74
CA TRP A 297 -0.37 9.76 -34.41
C TRP A 297 -1.30 10.93 -34.03
N VAL A 298 -0.80 11.93 -33.30
CA VAL A 298 -1.60 13.15 -32.99
C VAL A 298 -1.99 13.89 -34.27
N MET A 299 -1.06 14.10 -35.22
CA MET A 299 -1.36 14.73 -36.51
C MET A 299 -2.33 13.90 -37.36
N GLU A 300 -2.17 12.58 -37.41
CA GLU A 300 -3.10 11.68 -38.10
C GLU A 300 -4.49 11.72 -37.45
N TRP A 301 -4.57 11.79 -36.12
CA TRP A 301 -5.84 11.93 -35.40
C TRP A 301 -6.52 13.27 -35.67
N THR A 302 -5.80 14.39 -35.67
CA THR A 302 -6.39 15.71 -35.97
C THR A 302 -6.94 15.79 -37.39
N VAL A 303 -6.25 15.23 -38.39
CA VAL A 303 -6.75 15.16 -39.78
C VAL A 303 -8.03 14.32 -39.87
N HIS A 304 -8.13 13.22 -39.11
CA HIS A 304 -9.37 12.45 -39.07
C HIS A 304 -10.55 13.20 -38.43
N VAL A 305 -10.28 14.06 -37.44
CA VAL A 305 -11.30 14.92 -36.80
C VAL A 305 -11.74 16.03 -37.75
N GLU A 306 -10.79 16.68 -38.42
CA GLU A 306 -11.04 17.69 -39.48
C GLU A 306 -11.95 17.11 -40.57
N GLN A 307 -11.57 15.98 -41.18
CA GLN A 307 -12.37 15.29 -42.20
C GLN A 307 -13.76 14.86 -41.71
N PHE A 308 -13.90 14.53 -40.42
CA PHE A 308 -15.20 14.22 -39.82
C PHE A 308 -16.06 15.49 -39.75
N LEU A 309 -15.52 16.59 -39.23
CA LEU A 309 -16.21 17.88 -39.12
C LEU A 309 -16.58 18.44 -40.51
N GLU A 310 -15.68 18.38 -41.49
CA GLU A 310 -15.98 18.73 -42.89
C GLU A 310 -17.17 17.91 -43.42
N GLY A 311 -17.22 16.61 -43.12
CA GLY A 311 -18.32 15.73 -43.50
C GLY A 311 -19.66 16.08 -42.83
N VAL A 312 -19.62 16.48 -41.54
CA VAL A 312 -20.82 16.96 -40.82
C VAL A 312 -21.29 18.30 -41.38
N ILE A 313 -20.38 19.25 -41.61
CA ILE A 313 -20.68 20.57 -42.19
C ILE A 313 -21.21 20.44 -43.62
N ALA A 314 -20.68 19.52 -44.43
CA ALA A 314 -21.18 19.21 -45.76
C ALA A 314 -22.60 18.59 -45.76
N SER A 315 -23.08 18.09 -44.61
CA SER A 315 -24.45 17.58 -44.44
C SER A 315 -25.46 18.65 -43.99
N CYS A 316 -25.03 19.89 -43.76
CA CYS A 316 -25.92 21.02 -43.44
C CYS A 316 -27.02 21.19 -44.51
N GLY A 317 -28.26 21.36 -44.05
CA GLY A 317 -29.45 21.45 -44.91
C GLY A 317 -30.15 20.11 -45.21
N GLN A 318 -29.58 18.97 -44.80
CA GLN A 318 -30.28 17.67 -44.79
C GLN A 318 -31.19 17.54 -43.55
N PRO A 319 -32.20 16.65 -43.53
CA PRO A 319 -32.95 16.38 -42.30
C PRO A 319 -32.02 15.97 -41.14
N ASP A 320 -32.38 16.43 -39.95
CA ASP A 320 -31.68 16.21 -38.67
C ASP A 320 -30.22 16.74 -38.62
N TRP A 321 -29.84 17.66 -39.53
CA TRP A 321 -28.49 18.23 -39.56
C TRP A 321 -28.11 18.95 -38.25
N GLN A 322 -29.05 19.64 -37.61
CA GLN A 322 -28.82 20.38 -36.36
C GLN A 322 -28.41 19.45 -35.23
N ALA A 323 -29.19 18.40 -34.96
CA ALA A 323 -28.88 17.42 -33.92
C ALA A 323 -27.53 16.71 -34.16
N LYS A 324 -27.19 16.45 -35.43
CA LYS A 324 -25.89 15.87 -35.81
C LYS A 324 -24.72 16.84 -35.58
N MET A 325 -24.94 18.14 -35.75
CA MET A 325 -23.92 19.17 -35.53
C MET A 325 -23.78 19.53 -34.05
N ASP A 326 -24.85 19.47 -33.26
CA ASP A 326 -24.82 19.66 -31.79
C ASP A 326 -24.11 18.50 -31.07
N TYR A 327 -24.09 17.31 -31.67
CA TYR A 327 -23.39 16.14 -31.14
C TYR A 327 -21.87 16.15 -31.42
N ALA A 328 -21.45 16.74 -32.54
CA ALA A 328 -20.13 16.59 -33.16
C ALA A 328 -19.01 17.40 -32.47
#